data_AF-A0A7C5NQI2-F1
#
_entry.id   AF-A0A7C5NQI2-F1
#
_cell.length_a   1.000
_cell.length_b   1.000
_cell.length_c   1.000
_cell.angle_alpha   90.00
_cell.angle_beta   90.00
_cell.angle_gamma   90.00
#
_symmetry.space_group_name_H-M   'P 1'
#
loop_
_entity.id
_entity.type
_entity.pdbx_description
1 polymer ?
#
loop_
_entity_poly.entity_id
_entity_poly.type
_entity_poly.pdbx_seq_one_letter_code
_entity_poly.pdbx_strand_id
1 'polypeptide(L)'
;TYFGPAPFSEPESRGFKDFVLSHNFRTHINFHSFGNLYLFPWGYTRSLCPDHNYFMLYTSWMAERNLYINGNSSATIYITTGDMVDWMYDSCSIFSVAPEVGSWRDGYWPDTSRVSYLCQTQLMPQIINALIAGYAPRAVDFQVSVVSGDGDSFPDVGELVELTVKIVNYGLDTATDFDVLVRPISSGILLVDSVEHFSAELNPKGDTAWIGGIRFSLIPPLSPGQWARFVLIVKDAQGYFLPDTFRFLVGTPVPIYTENFDDTLVGWSLDGDWEVGPTSIPVPISPPNLLATRLAYGYSDSMLSMAVTPVFYIADSLYRPTMMFWHWYSIEGCGDDWFDGAQVRVKTTDDSTWSIIMPTTSYPGNILPTNPFLGSQPGFCGRKRKWELLTFDLSSFRGDSVQFAFLLGTDRYVSYRGWYIDNFAVVDFVPETTKAAEFSSILPKMSLTVYPNPFNSHCVITLKGAADRDVPIEIFDVAGKSVGKLVIPKGASSILWSPGDLPSGIYFIRASVHDLLVTRAVVMAK
;
A
#
# COMPACT_ATOMS: atom_id res chain seq x y z
N THR A 1 41.34 0.31 9.03
CA THR A 1 40.41 0.01 10.14
C THR A 1 41.18 -0.56 11.32
N TYR A 2 41.99 0.26 12.01
CA TYR A 2 42.68 -0.17 13.25
C TYR A 2 41.63 -0.40 14.36
N PHE A 3 41.70 -1.54 15.06
CA PHE A 3 40.68 -1.98 16.04
C PHE A 3 41.00 -1.59 17.49
N GLY A 4 42.05 -0.78 17.72
CA GLY A 4 42.52 -0.44 19.06
C GLY A 4 43.34 -1.54 19.72
N PRO A 5 43.92 -1.30 20.91
CA PRO A 5 44.68 -2.32 21.64
C PRO A 5 43.80 -3.39 22.30
N ALA A 6 42.50 -3.14 22.49
CA ALA A 6 41.52 -4.06 23.07
C ALA A 6 40.08 -3.60 22.76
N PRO A 7 39.05 -4.47 22.88
CA PRO A 7 37.65 -4.06 22.80
C PRO A 7 37.33 -2.93 23.79
N PHE A 8 36.63 -1.89 23.33
CA PHE A 8 36.27 -0.70 24.12
C PHE A 8 37.46 0.08 24.72
N SER A 9 38.61 0.03 24.06
CA SER A 9 39.80 0.79 24.44
C SER A 9 39.62 2.30 24.29
N GLU A 10 38.88 2.74 23.26
CA GLU A 10 38.56 4.15 23.04
C GLU A 10 37.53 4.67 24.07
N PRO A 11 37.75 5.86 24.68
CA PRO A 11 36.86 6.39 25.72
C PRO A 11 35.42 6.61 25.24
N GLU A 12 35.22 6.97 23.97
CA GLU A 12 33.90 7.19 23.37
C GLU A 12 33.10 5.88 23.30
N SER A 13 33.74 4.81 22.80
CA SER A 13 33.12 3.48 22.72
C SER A 13 32.79 2.92 24.11
N ARG A 14 33.62 3.22 25.10
CA ARG A 14 33.41 2.82 26.49
C ARG A 14 32.24 3.57 27.13
N GLY A 15 32.17 4.88 26.93
CA GLY A 15 31.05 5.70 27.40
C GLY A 15 29.72 5.25 26.79
N PHE A 16 29.70 4.95 25.49
CA PHE A 16 28.51 4.40 24.83
C PHE A 16 28.10 3.05 25.41
N LYS A 17 29.05 2.12 25.59
CA LYS A 17 28.79 0.83 26.21
C LYS A 17 28.18 0.98 27.61
N ASP A 18 28.79 1.80 28.45
CA ASP A 18 28.33 2.01 29.83
C ASP A 18 26.93 2.65 29.85
N PHE A 19 26.63 3.55 28.90
CA PHE A 19 25.29 4.10 28.70
C PHE A 19 24.29 3.02 28.28
N VAL A 20 24.59 2.19 27.28
CA VAL A 20 23.69 1.11 26.84
C VAL A 20 23.42 0.13 27.97
N LEU A 21 24.46 -0.33 28.69
CA LEU A 21 24.32 -1.30 29.76
C LEU A 21 23.58 -0.76 31.00
N SER A 22 23.39 0.55 31.11
CA SER A 22 22.62 1.19 32.19
C SER A 22 21.17 1.52 31.82
N HIS A 23 20.73 1.16 30.61
CA HIS A 23 19.40 1.46 30.09
C HIS A 23 18.74 0.22 29.47
N ASN A 24 17.42 0.24 29.37
CA ASN A 24 16.62 -0.85 28.78
C ASN A 24 16.19 -0.50 27.35
N PHE A 25 17.14 -0.43 26.43
CA PHE A 25 16.83 -0.24 25.02
C PHE A 25 16.32 -1.55 24.40
N ARG A 26 15.48 -1.42 23.37
CA ARG A 26 14.97 -2.57 22.58
C ARG A 26 15.37 -2.51 21.11
N THR A 27 15.49 -1.29 20.58
CA THR A 27 15.93 -1.02 19.21
C THR A 27 17.00 0.06 19.19
N HIS A 28 17.80 0.07 18.12
CA HIS A 28 18.92 0.99 17.94
C HIS A 28 19.16 1.29 16.47
N ILE A 29 19.49 2.54 16.15
CA ILE A 29 19.95 2.97 14.83
C ILE A 29 21.34 3.60 14.97
N ASN A 30 22.28 3.13 14.15
CA ASN A 30 23.63 3.67 14.04
C ASN A 30 23.83 4.31 12.67
N PHE A 31 23.66 5.63 12.55
CA PHE A 31 23.75 6.31 11.26
C PHE A 31 25.19 6.40 10.74
N HIS A 32 25.38 5.99 9.49
CA HIS A 32 26.59 6.14 8.69
C HIS A 32 26.25 6.77 7.32
N SER A 33 27.28 7.04 6.54
CA SER A 33 27.19 7.41 5.12
C SER A 33 28.40 6.81 4.40
N PHE A 34 28.29 6.26 3.20
CA PHE A 34 27.18 6.30 2.24
C PHE A 34 26.95 4.93 1.61
N GLY A 35 25.83 4.76 0.92
CA GLY A 35 25.54 3.55 0.14
C GLY A 35 24.06 3.28 -0.15
N ASN A 36 23.13 4.06 0.39
CA ASN A 36 21.70 3.79 0.41
C ASN A 36 21.37 2.40 0.96
N LEU A 37 21.93 2.06 2.13
CA LEU A 37 21.81 0.72 2.73
C LEU A 37 21.10 0.74 4.09
N TYR A 38 20.48 -0.37 4.45
CA TYR A 38 20.15 -0.72 5.84
C TYR A 38 20.84 -2.03 6.20
N LEU A 39 21.90 -1.91 7.00
CA LEU A 39 22.76 -3.02 7.38
C LEU A 39 22.37 -3.53 8.77
N PHE A 40 22.31 -4.84 8.92
CA PHE A 40 22.01 -5.50 10.19
C PHE A 40 22.88 -6.75 10.37
N PRO A 41 22.90 -7.39 11.55
CA PRO A 41 23.83 -8.46 11.84
C PRO A 41 23.75 -9.64 10.84
N TRP A 42 24.86 -10.33 10.54
CA TRP A 42 26.20 -10.11 11.10
C TRP A 42 27.11 -9.31 10.14
N GLY A 43 27.97 -8.49 10.72
CA GLY A 43 29.16 -7.93 10.07
C GLY A 43 30.33 -8.90 10.03
N TYR A 44 30.57 -9.65 11.12
CA TYR A 44 31.79 -10.48 11.24
C TYR A 44 31.76 -11.80 10.46
N THR A 45 30.60 -12.23 9.98
CA THR A 45 30.43 -13.49 9.25
C THR A 45 29.32 -13.40 8.22
N ARG A 46 29.41 -14.21 7.16
CA ARG A 46 28.34 -14.39 6.15
C ARG A 46 27.24 -15.35 6.59
N SER A 47 27.38 -15.95 7.77
CA SER A 47 26.28 -16.72 8.37
C SER A 47 25.14 -15.78 8.72
N LEU A 48 23.90 -16.24 8.60
CA LEU A 48 22.74 -15.45 8.99
C LEU A 48 22.60 -15.45 10.51
N CYS A 49 22.14 -14.33 11.08
CA CYS A 49 21.79 -14.28 12.50
C CYS A 49 20.46 -15.02 12.79
N PRO A 50 20.21 -15.43 14.05
CA PRO A 50 18.99 -16.16 14.40
C PRO A 50 17.69 -15.44 13.98
N ASP A 51 17.64 -14.11 14.13
CA ASP A 51 16.49 -13.28 13.76
C ASP A 51 16.58 -12.70 12.33
N HIS A 52 17.39 -13.27 11.43
CA HIS A 52 17.62 -12.71 10.08
C HIS A 52 16.34 -12.41 9.30
N ASN A 53 15.36 -13.33 9.34
CA ASN A 53 14.09 -13.13 8.64
C ASN A 53 13.28 -11.97 9.22
N TYR A 54 13.34 -11.76 10.54
CA TYR A 54 12.69 -10.63 11.18
C TYR A 54 13.40 -9.31 10.83
N PHE A 55 14.74 -9.29 10.82
CA PHE A 55 15.50 -8.15 10.31
C PHE A 55 15.09 -7.79 8.88
N MET A 56 15.04 -8.77 7.97
CA MET A 56 14.58 -8.56 6.60
C MET A 56 13.15 -7.99 6.57
N LEU A 57 12.23 -8.52 7.38
CA LEU A 57 10.84 -8.09 7.42
C LEU A 57 10.69 -6.59 7.74
N TYR A 58 11.24 -6.11 8.86
CA TYR A 58 11.03 -4.71 9.25
C TYR A 58 11.95 -3.75 8.48
N THR A 59 13.16 -4.16 8.07
CA THR A 59 14.02 -3.29 7.25
C THR A 59 13.51 -3.16 5.82
N SER A 60 12.78 -4.14 5.28
CA SER A 60 12.05 -3.97 4.02
C SER A 60 10.87 -2.98 4.17
N TRP A 61 10.23 -2.91 5.34
CA TRP A 61 9.27 -1.84 5.63
C TRP A 61 9.97 -0.47 5.72
N MET A 62 11.15 -0.38 6.34
CA MET A 62 11.97 0.85 6.33
C MET A 62 12.35 1.29 4.91
N ALA A 63 12.64 0.33 4.02
CA ALA A 63 13.03 0.58 2.64
C ALA A 63 11.86 0.85 1.67
N GLU A 64 10.61 0.68 2.10
CA GLU A 64 9.44 0.72 1.23
C GLU A 64 9.30 2.05 0.45
N ARG A 65 9.77 3.17 1.03
CA ARG A 65 9.64 4.51 0.43
C ARG A 65 10.90 5.03 -0.24
N ASN A 66 12.07 4.68 0.27
CA ASN A 66 13.35 5.20 -0.23
C ASN A 66 14.16 4.17 -1.02
N LEU A 67 13.67 2.93 -1.11
CA LEU A 67 14.25 1.86 -1.92
C LEU A 67 15.72 1.54 -1.55
N TYR A 68 16.09 1.76 -0.29
CA TYR A 68 17.41 1.40 0.22
C TYR A 68 17.58 -0.13 0.21
N ILE A 69 18.79 -0.58 -0.04
CA ILE A 69 19.11 -2.01 -0.03
C ILE A 69 19.27 -2.44 1.42
N ASN A 70 18.45 -3.39 1.87
CA ASN A 70 18.56 -3.97 3.21
C ASN A 70 19.15 -5.38 3.17
N GLY A 71 19.97 -5.73 4.17
CA GLY A 71 20.52 -7.07 4.28
C GLY A 71 21.58 -7.20 5.38
N ASN A 72 22.08 -8.42 5.53
CA ASN A 72 23.15 -8.72 6.47
C ASN A 72 24.43 -7.98 6.04
N SER A 73 25.04 -7.25 6.98
CA SER A 73 26.17 -6.35 6.72
C SER A 73 27.26 -6.99 5.86
N SER A 74 27.69 -8.20 6.24
CA SER A 74 28.81 -8.89 5.59
C SER A 74 28.60 -9.29 4.12
N ALA A 75 27.35 -9.57 3.72
CA ALA A 75 27.03 -9.95 2.34
C ALA A 75 26.52 -8.77 1.51
N THR A 76 25.92 -7.76 2.17
CA THR A 76 25.43 -6.55 1.49
C THR A 76 26.55 -5.57 1.18
N ILE A 77 27.54 -5.43 2.07
CA ILE A 77 28.70 -4.55 1.85
C ILE A 77 30.02 -5.32 1.90
N TYR A 78 30.52 -5.68 3.09
CA TYR A 78 31.76 -6.42 3.31
C TYR A 78 31.87 -6.87 4.78
N ILE A 79 32.78 -7.80 5.06
CA ILE A 79 33.02 -8.31 6.42
C ILE A 79 33.65 -7.22 7.30
N THR A 80 33.11 -7.04 8.51
CA THR A 80 33.61 -6.15 9.57
C THR A 80 33.65 -6.87 10.90
N THR A 81 34.63 -6.60 11.76
CA THR A 81 34.67 -7.17 13.12
C THR A 81 34.65 -6.06 14.16
N GLY A 82 33.95 -6.29 15.27
CA GLY A 82 33.88 -5.34 16.39
C GLY A 82 33.00 -4.13 16.16
N ASP A 83 32.08 -4.18 15.19
CA ASP A 83 31.12 -3.10 14.98
C ASP A 83 30.00 -3.10 16.03
N MET A 84 29.35 -1.94 16.15
CA MET A 84 28.33 -1.69 17.15
C MET A 84 27.03 -2.46 16.89
N VAL A 85 26.68 -2.71 15.63
CA VAL A 85 25.41 -3.37 15.28
C VAL A 85 25.43 -4.82 15.75
N ASP A 86 26.55 -5.51 15.52
CA ASP A 86 26.75 -6.89 16.01
C ASP A 86 26.77 -6.95 17.55
N TRP A 87 27.49 -6.03 18.22
CA TRP A 87 27.54 -6.02 19.70
C TRP A 87 26.18 -5.73 20.36
N MET A 88 25.42 -4.79 19.82
CA MET A 88 24.08 -4.45 20.32
C MET A 88 23.13 -5.65 20.25
N TYR A 89 23.16 -6.39 19.15
CA TYR A 89 22.31 -7.56 18.99
C TYR A 89 22.78 -8.75 19.83
N ASP A 90 24.05 -9.14 19.72
CA ASP A 90 24.57 -10.35 20.37
C ASP A 90 24.66 -10.21 21.91
N SER A 91 25.25 -9.12 22.38
CA SER A 91 25.57 -8.96 23.80
C SER A 91 24.47 -8.26 24.59
N CYS A 92 23.60 -7.50 23.93
CA CYS A 92 22.57 -6.71 24.60
C CYS A 92 21.13 -7.12 24.23
N SER A 93 20.94 -8.03 23.27
CA SER A 93 19.60 -8.40 22.75
C SER A 93 18.80 -7.21 22.20
N ILE A 94 19.50 -6.22 21.63
CA ILE A 94 18.91 -5.01 21.05
C ILE A 94 18.89 -5.14 19.52
N PHE A 95 17.72 -4.95 18.90
CA PHE A 95 17.61 -4.95 17.44
C PHE A 95 18.25 -3.68 16.87
N SER A 96 19.39 -3.85 16.21
CA SER A 96 20.22 -2.75 15.73
C SER A 96 20.33 -2.73 14.21
N VAL A 97 20.21 -1.54 13.61
CA VAL A 97 20.41 -1.31 12.17
C VAL A 97 21.42 -0.18 11.97
N ALA A 98 22.28 -0.31 10.96
CA ALA A 98 23.13 0.77 10.47
C ALA A 98 22.66 1.24 9.08
N PRO A 99 21.96 2.39 9.00
CA PRO A 99 21.73 3.06 7.72
C PRO A 99 23.03 3.63 7.15
N GLU A 100 23.31 3.38 5.88
CA GLU A 100 24.33 4.07 5.09
C GLU A 100 23.62 5.11 4.22
N VAL A 101 23.51 6.35 4.70
CA VAL A 101 22.66 7.38 4.10
C VAL A 101 23.35 8.06 2.92
N GLY A 102 22.60 8.26 1.83
CA GLY A 102 23.09 8.88 0.60
C GLY A 102 23.73 7.89 -0.36
N SER A 103 23.75 8.22 -1.64
CA SER A 103 24.31 7.34 -2.67
C SER A 103 25.81 7.54 -2.85
N TRP A 104 26.43 6.79 -3.74
CA TRP A 104 27.84 7.00 -4.12
C TRP A 104 28.09 8.38 -4.76
N ARG A 105 27.05 9.02 -5.32
CA ARG A 105 27.13 10.38 -5.87
C ARG A 105 27.15 11.44 -4.77
N ASP A 106 26.48 11.15 -3.67
CA ASP A 106 26.51 11.96 -2.45
C ASP A 106 27.88 11.82 -1.76
N GLY A 107 28.40 10.60 -1.71
CA GLY A 107 29.67 10.31 -1.05
C GLY A 107 29.61 10.71 0.44
N TYR A 108 30.76 11.06 1.01
CA TYR A 108 30.79 11.58 2.39
C TYR A 108 30.27 13.01 2.46
N TRP A 109 30.54 13.85 1.43
CA TRP A 109 30.19 15.27 1.37
C TRP A 109 29.14 15.54 0.30
N PRO A 110 27.85 15.24 0.57
CA PRO A 110 26.78 15.54 -0.37
C PRO A 110 26.67 17.04 -0.65
N ASP A 111 26.09 17.38 -1.79
CA ASP A 111 25.68 18.77 -2.04
C ASP A 111 24.79 19.27 -0.89
N THR A 112 25.06 20.46 -0.39
CA THR A 112 24.32 21.04 0.74
C THR A 112 22.81 21.10 0.51
N SER A 113 22.36 21.20 -0.74
CA SER A 113 20.95 21.15 -1.12
C SER A 113 20.30 19.78 -0.88
N ARG A 114 21.09 18.69 -0.87
CA ARG A 114 20.59 17.32 -0.64
C ARG A 114 20.49 16.95 0.84
N VAL A 115 21.14 17.69 1.75
CA VAL A 115 21.14 17.35 3.20
C VAL A 115 19.72 17.21 3.76
N SER A 116 18.86 18.21 3.52
CA SER A 116 17.47 18.18 4.01
C SER A 116 16.68 17.00 3.44
N TYR A 117 16.85 16.75 2.14
CA TYR A 117 16.23 15.62 1.45
C TYR A 117 16.68 14.28 2.06
N LEU A 118 17.99 14.07 2.21
CA LEU A 118 18.55 12.85 2.80
C LEU A 118 18.02 12.62 4.22
N CYS A 119 17.97 13.65 5.07
CA CYS A 119 17.36 13.53 6.40
C CYS A 119 15.86 13.17 6.33
N GLN A 120 15.10 13.79 5.43
CA GLN A 120 13.68 13.50 5.25
C GLN A 120 13.42 12.05 4.81
N THR A 121 14.29 11.48 3.96
CA THR A 121 14.17 10.06 3.56
C THR A 121 14.32 9.09 4.73
N GLN A 122 14.93 9.51 5.84
CA GLN A 122 15.16 8.70 7.03
C GLN A 122 14.09 8.91 8.13
N LEU A 123 13.09 9.77 7.91
CA LEU A 123 12.04 10.02 8.90
C LEU A 123 11.16 8.79 9.14
N MET A 124 10.58 8.22 8.07
CA MET A 124 9.74 7.02 8.20
C MET A 124 10.50 5.79 8.72
N PRO A 125 11.71 5.50 8.24
CA PRO A 125 12.56 4.44 8.81
C PRO A 125 12.76 4.57 10.33
N GLN A 126 12.96 5.79 10.84
CA GLN A 126 13.10 6.03 12.28
C GLN A 126 11.79 5.85 13.04
N ILE A 127 10.67 6.31 12.47
CA ILE A 127 9.33 6.04 13.03
C ILE A 127 9.10 4.53 13.12
N ILE A 128 9.42 3.78 12.06
CA ILE A 128 9.30 2.32 12.02
C ILE A 128 10.16 1.67 13.13
N ASN A 129 11.43 2.04 13.24
CA ASN A 129 12.32 1.51 14.27
C ASN A 129 11.84 1.81 15.71
N ALA A 130 11.19 2.96 15.91
CA ALA A 130 10.57 3.31 17.18
C ALA A 130 9.29 2.49 17.43
N LEU A 131 8.44 2.31 16.42
CA LEU A 131 7.19 1.54 16.52
C LEU A 131 7.47 0.07 16.88
N ILE A 132 8.45 -0.56 16.22
CA ILE A 132 8.73 -1.99 16.46
C ILE A 132 9.28 -2.26 17.86
N ALA A 133 9.69 -1.24 18.62
CA ALA A 133 10.13 -1.40 20.00
C ALA A 133 8.97 -1.80 20.94
N GLY A 134 7.72 -1.64 20.54
CA GLY A 134 6.53 -2.17 21.24
C GLY A 134 5.82 -3.23 20.39
N TYR A 135 4.49 -3.20 20.33
CA TYR A 135 3.72 -3.85 19.27
C TYR A 135 3.59 -2.91 18.06
N ALA A 136 3.46 -3.47 16.86
CA ALA A 136 3.27 -2.67 15.64
C ALA A 136 2.36 -3.39 14.62
N PRO A 137 1.06 -3.55 14.90
CA PRO A 137 0.12 -4.14 13.96
C PRO A 137 -0.11 -3.22 12.75
N ARG A 138 0.15 -3.71 11.55
CA ARG A 138 -0.02 -2.97 10.29
C ARG A 138 -0.88 -3.76 9.32
N ALA A 139 -1.81 -3.08 8.64
CA ALA A 139 -2.47 -3.62 7.46
C ALA A 139 -1.47 -3.70 6.29
N VAL A 140 -1.32 -4.89 5.70
CA VAL A 140 -0.33 -5.14 4.63
C VAL A 140 -0.95 -5.69 3.35
N ASP A 141 -2.16 -6.21 3.44
CA ASP A 141 -2.88 -6.85 2.34
C ASP A 141 -4.38 -6.89 2.62
N PHE A 142 -5.17 -7.24 1.62
CA PHE A 142 -6.62 -7.40 1.78
C PHE A 142 -7.20 -8.33 0.72
N GLN A 143 -8.43 -8.79 0.97
CA GLN A 143 -9.29 -9.51 0.05
C GLN A 143 -10.64 -8.81 0.00
N VAL A 144 -11.26 -8.81 -1.17
CA VAL A 144 -12.63 -8.30 -1.38
C VAL A 144 -13.49 -9.46 -1.83
N SER A 145 -14.64 -9.63 -1.21
CA SER A 145 -15.65 -10.60 -1.60
C SER A 145 -16.99 -9.92 -1.82
N VAL A 146 -17.71 -10.32 -2.86
CA VAL A 146 -19.08 -9.86 -3.13
C VAL A 146 -20.04 -10.52 -2.13
N VAL A 147 -20.76 -9.71 -1.37
CA VAL A 147 -21.75 -10.15 -0.38
C VAL A 147 -23.12 -10.30 -1.02
N SER A 148 -23.48 -9.38 -1.91
CA SER A 148 -24.72 -9.42 -2.67
C SER A 148 -24.57 -8.72 -4.01
N GLY A 149 -25.05 -9.36 -5.07
CA GLY A 149 -24.81 -8.92 -6.44
C GLY A 149 -25.17 -10.01 -7.45
N ASP A 150 -24.46 -10.05 -8.56
CA ASP A 150 -24.76 -10.94 -9.69
C ASP A 150 -24.15 -12.36 -9.52
N GLY A 151 -23.17 -12.51 -8.62
CA GLY A 151 -22.53 -13.76 -8.25
C GLY A 151 -21.30 -14.14 -9.09
N ASP A 152 -20.75 -13.23 -9.89
CA ASP A 152 -19.56 -13.47 -10.72
C ASP A 152 -18.22 -13.34 -9.96
N SER A 153 -18.29 -12.91 -8.69
CA SER A 153 -17.17 -12.67 -7.76
C SER A 153 -16.30 -11.44 -8.07
N PHE A 154 -16.65 -10.65 -9.07
CA PHE A 154 -16.04 -9.35 -9.33
C PHE A 154 -16.83 -8.25 -8.62
N PRO A 155 -16.15 -7.28 -7.99
CA PRO A 155 -16.84 -6.25 -7.23
C PRO A 155 -17.38 -5.16 -8.17
N ASP A 156 -18.69 -5.15 -8.38
CA ASP A 156 -19.37 -4.32 -9.38
C ASP A 156 -20.09 -3.10 -8.80
N VAL A 157 -20.31 -2.10 -9.65
CA VAL A 157 -21.08 -0.91 -9.26
C VAL A 157 -22.54 -1.32 -9.07
N GLY A 158 -23.03 -1.19 -7.85
CA GLY A 158 -24.35 -1.66 -7.43
C GLY A 158 -24.28 -2.71 -6.34
N GLU A 159 -23.11 -3.30 -6.11
CA GLU A 159 -22.95 -4.42 -5.18
C GLU A 159 -22.56 -3.99 -3.77
N LEU A 160 -22.84 -4.89 -2.82
CA LEU A 160 -22.30 -4.84 -1.47
C LEU A 160 -21.10 -5.78 -1.42
N VAL A 161 -19.96 -5.27 -0.96
CA VAL A 161 -18.74 -6.06 -0.79
C VAL A 161 -18.28 -6.06 0.66
N GLU A 162 -17.54 -7.10 1.02
CA GLU A 162 -16.84 -7.24 2.28
C GLU A 162 -15.33 -7.24 2.05
N LEU A 163 -14.63 -6.51 2.90
CA LEU A 163 -13.19 -6.43 2.96
C LEU A 163 -12.68 -7.28 4.11
N THR A 164 -11.81 -8.23 3.80
CA THR A 164 -11.01 -8.96 4.79
C THR A 164 -9.58 -8.45 4.72
N VAL A 165 -9.05 -7.92 5.81
CA VAL A 165 -7.74 -7.26 5.87
C VAL A 165 -6.72 -8.21 6.48
N LYS A 166 -5.51 -8.26 5.92
CA LYS A 166 -4.37 -8.94 6.52
C LYS A 166 -3.56 -7.97 7.38
N ILE A 167 -3.42 -8.32 8.65
CA ILE A 167 -2.60 -7.59 9.62
C ILE A 167 -1.31 -8.37 9.90
N VAL A 168 -0.20 -7.65 10.06
CA VAL A 168 1.09 -8.20 10.51
C VAL A 168 1.53 -7.41 11.73
N ASN A 169 1.94 -8.10 12.80
CA ASN A 169 2.59 -7.44 13.93
C ASN A 169 4.11 -7.36 13.70
N TYR A 170 4.60 -6.18 13.36
CA TYR A 170 6.04 -5.92 13.19
C TYR A 170 6.78 -5.73 14.51
N GLY A 171 6.06 -5.64 15.63
CA GLY A 171 6.63 -5.29 16.92
C GLY A 171 7.36 -6.43 17.62
N LEU A 172 8.04 -6.07 18.70
CA LEU A 172 8.69 -6.97 19.63
C LEU A 172 7.76 -7.42 20.78
N ASP A 173 6.59 -6.80 20.94
CA ASP A 173 5.53 -7.24 21.86
C ASP A 173 4.34 -7.82 21.10
N THR A 174 3.58 -8.68 21.79
CA THR A 174 2.28 -9.17 21.32
C THR A 174 1.30 -7.99 21.17
N ALA A 175 0.62 -7.90 20.03
CA ALA A 175 -0.46 -6.95 19.82
C ALA A 175 -1.78 -7.57 20.24
N THR A 176 -2.60 -6.79 20.96
CA THR A 176 -3.98 -7.12 21.34
C THR A 176 -4.84 -5.87 21.22
N ASP A 177 -6.15 -6.03 21.10
CA ASP A 177 -7.14 -4.96 21.26
C ASP A 177 -6.91 -3.70 20.41
N PHE A 178 -6.94 -3.87 19.08
CA PHE A 178 -6.83 -2.75 18.14
C PHE A 178 -7.98 -2.74 17.13
N ASP A 179 -8.23 -1.57 16.54
CA ASP A 179 -9.24 -1.36 15.52
C ASP A 179 -8.61 -1.23 14.14
N VAL A 180 -9.29 -1.78 13.13
CA VAL A 180 -9.00 -1.57 11.71
C VAL A 180 -10.12 -0.73 11.11
N LEU A 181 -9.77 0.44 10.58
CA LEU A 181 -10.72 1.38 9.99
C LEU A 181 -10.50 1.52 8.49
N VAL A 182 -11.59 1.64 7.74
CA VAL A 182 -11.56 2.01 6.32
C VAL A 182 -12.02 3.45 6.16
N ARG A 183 -11.23 4.24 5.43
CA ARG A 183 -11.62 5.58 4.96
C ARG A 183 -11.57 5.64 3.43
N PRO A 184 -12.71 5.78 2.74
CA PRO A 184 -12.77 5.98 1.30
C PRO A 184 -11.91 7.16 0.83
N ILE A 185 -11.21 6.96 -0.28
CA ILE A 185 -10.62 8.04 -1.10
C ILE A 185 -11.50 8.25 -2.33
N SER A 186 -11.99 7.17 -2.95
CA SER A 186 -12.92 7.23 -4.08
C SER A 186 -14.34 7.58 -3.60
N SER A 187 -15.00 8.52 -4.30
CA SER A 187 -16.34 9.03 -3.96
C SER A 187 -17.49 8.04 -4.18
N GLY A 188 -17.23 6.87 -4.78
CA GLY A 188 -18.23 5.81 -4.98
C GLY A 188 -18.17 4.65 -3.98
N ILE A 189 -17.38 4.76 -2.91
CA ILE A 189 -17.38 3.77 -1.82
C ILE A 189 -18.30 4.28 -0.69
N LEU A 190 -19.46 3.65 -0.52
CA LEU A 190 -20.41 3.96 0.54
C LEU A 190 -20.25 2.96 1.69
N LEU A 191 -19.64 3.40 2.79
CA LEU A 191 -19.41 2.56 3.97
C LEU A 191 -20.74 2.09 4.60
N VAL A 192 -20.86 0.79 4.81
CA VAL A 192 -21.88 0.18 5.68
C VAL A 192 -21.26 -0.01 7.07
N ASP A 193 -20.07 -0.61 7.10
CA ASP A 193 -19.25 -0.86 8.29
C ASP A 193 -17.88 -0.22 8.07
N SER A 194 -17.45 0.61 9.01
CA SER A 194 -16.21 1.39 8.84
C SER A 194 -15.08 0.98 9.77
N VAL A 195 -15.38 0.13 10.76
CA VAL A 195 -14.46 -0.29 11.81
C VAL A 195 -14.69 -1.76 12.10
N GLU A 196 -13.60 -2.51 12.21
CA GLU A 196 -13.59 -3.88 12.72
C GLU A 196 -12.60 -3.99 13.87
N HIS A 197 -12.98 -4.69 14.94
CA HIS A 197 -12.22 -4.75 16.17
C HIS A 197 -11.49 -6.10 16.30
N PHE A 198 -10.18 -6.05 16.56
CA PHE A 198 -9.35 -7.23 16.78
C PHE A 198 -9.09 -7.42 18.27
N SER A 199 -9.64 -8.48 18.86
CA SER A 199 -9.51 -8.80 20.29
C SER A 199 -8.65 -10.04 20.59
N ALA A 200 -8.01 -10.64 19.58
CA ALA A 200 -7.14 -11.80 19.76
C ALA A 200 -5.69 -11.37 20.01
N GLU A 201 -4.83 -12.33 20.35
CA GLU A 201 -3.38 -12.12 20.43
C GLU A 201 -2.73 -12.30 19.06
N LEU A 202 -1.87 -11.35 18.68
CA LEU A 202 -1.03 -11.42 17.50
C LEU A 202 0.44 -11.35 17.92
N ASN A 203 1.15 -12.47 17.79
CA ASN A 203 2.51 -12.60 18.33
C ASN A 203 3.50 -11.61 17.68
N PRO A 204 4.60 -11.27 18.36
CA PRO A 204 5.60 -10.36 17.80
C PRO A 204 6.34 -10.99 16.61
N LYS A 205 7.18 -10.16 15.96
CA LYS A 205 8.14 -10.55 14.93
C LYS A 205 7.54 -11.14 13.64
N GLY A 206 6.38 -10.62 13.24
CA GLY A 206 5.81 -10.89 11.92
C GLY A 206 4.66 -11.89 11.89
N ASP A 207 4.05 -12.21 13.03
CA ASP A 207 2.82 -13.00 13.05
C ASP A 207 1.71 -12.27 12.29
N THR A 208 0.78 -13.04 11.72
CA THR A 208 -0.24 -12.51 10.80
C THR A 208 -1.63 -12.98 11.16
N ALA A 209 -2.63 -12.11 10.97
CA ALA A 209 -4.03 -12.44 11.11
C ALA A 209 -4.85 -11.85 9.97
N TRP A 210 -5.98 -12.49 9.66
CA TRP A 210 -7.01 -11.96 8.76
C TRP A 210 -8.20 -11.49 9.59
N ILE A 211 -8.71 -10.30 9.27
CA ILE A 211 -9.83 -9.68 9.95
C ILE A 211 -10.87 -9.22 8.92
N GLY A 212 -12.05 -9.83 8.95
CA GLY A 212 -13.18 -9.51 8.06
C GLY A 212 -14.32 -8.84 8.83
N GLY A 213 -15.24 -8.21 8.10
CA GLY A 213 -16.41 -7.54 8.68
C GLY A 213 -16.58 -6.09 8.23
N ILE A 214 -15.58 -5.52 7.54
CA ILE A 214 -15.71 -4.20 6.93
C ILE A 214 -16.48 -4.31 5.62
N ARG A 215 -17.61 -3.63 5.52
CA ARG A 215 -18.54 -3.75 4.38
C ARG A 215 -18.85 -2.39 3.78
N PHE A 216 -18.96 -2.32 2.47
CA PHE A 216 -19.35 -1.10 1.76
C PHE A 216 -20.03 -1.41 0.44
N SER A 217 -20.91 -0.51 0.02
CA SER A 217 -21.53 -0.56 -1.30
C SER A 217 -20.72 0.22 -2.31
N LEU A 218 -20.62 -0.31 -3.53
CA LEU A 218 -20.01 0.37 -4.66
C LEU A 218 -21.09 1.10 -5.45
N ILE A 219 -20.93 2.41 -5.63
CA ILE A 219 -21.94 3.27 -6.25
C ILE A 219 -21.31 4.26 -7.23
N PRO A 220 -22.09 4.82 -8.17
CA PRO A 220 -21.63 5.96 -8.96
C PRO A 220 -21.13 7.10 -8.06
N PRO A 221 -20.07 7.84 -8.46
CA PRO A 221 -19.51 7.90 -9.80
C PRO A 221 -18.40 6.86 -10.08
N LEU A 222 -18.19 5.85 -9.23
CA LEU A 222 -17.36 4.71 -9.66
C LEU A 222 -17.99 4.05 -10.90
N SER A 223 -17.13 3.58 -11.78
CA SER A 223 -17.51 2.87 -13.00
C SER A 223 -16.60 1.66 -13.22
N PRO A 224 -17.07 0.63 -13.94
CA PRO A 224 -16.26 -0.54 -14.27
C PRO A 224 -14.89 -0.16 -14.83
N GLY A 225 -13.85 -0.88 -14.44
CA GLY A 225 -12.43 -0.67 -14.75
C GLY A 225 -11.76 0.51 -14.04
N GLN A 226 -12.41 1.13 -13.05
CA GLN A 226 -11.77 2.13 -12.17
C GLN A 226 -11.26 1.52 -10.87
N TRP A 227 -10.19 2.11 -10.32
CA TRP A 227 -9.69 1.75 -9.00
C TRP A 227 -10.58 2.33 -7.89
N ALA A 228 -11.19 1.47 -7.08
CA ALA A 228 -11.75 1.83 -5.79
C ALA A 228 -10.60 1.98 -4.79
N ARG A 229 -10.36 3.20 -4.29
CA ARG A 229 -9.23 3.53 -3.41
C ARG A 229 -9.73 3.88 -2.01
N PHE A 230 -9.02 3.41 -1.00
CA PHE A 230 -9.32 3.67 0.41
C PHE A 230 -8.03 3.64 1.24
N VAL A 231 -8.10 4.21 2.44
CA VAL A 231 -7.06 4.12 3.46
C VAL A 231 -7.49 3.08 4.49
N LEU A 232 -6.61 2.13 4.80
CA LEU A 232 -6.72 1.31 6.00
C LEU A 232 -5.91 1.96 7.11
N ILE A 233 -6.49 1.99 8.30
CA ILE A 233 -5.88 2.59 9.49
C ILE A 233 -5.95 1.54 10.58
N VAL A 234 -4.79 1.15 11.11
CA VAL A 234 -4.73 0.40 12.36
C VAL A 234 -4.50 1.38 13.50
N LYS A 235 -5.34 1.32 14.53
CA LYS A 235 -5.20 2.16 15.74
C LYS A 235 -5.58 1.41 17.01
N ASP A 236 -5.10 1.90 18.15
CA ASP A 236 -5.51 1.43 19.47
C ASP A 236 -5.78 2.61 20.43
N ALA A 237 -6.09 2.27 21.69
CA ALA A 237 -6.35 3.26 22.73
C ALA A 237 -5.08 3.95 23.27
N GLN A 238 -3.91 3.36 23.04
CA GLN A 238 -2.60 3.81 23.50
C GLN A 238 -1.95 4.79 22.51
N GLY A 239 -2.56 4.98 21.34
CA GLY A 239 -2.16 5.98 20.35
C GLY A 239 -1.35 5.44 19.19
N TYR A 240 -1.28 4.11 19.00
CA TYR A 240 -0.79 3.57 17.74
C TYR A 240 -1.70 4.06 16.61
N PHE A 241 -1.09 4.52 15.51
CA PHE A 241 -1.83 5.02 14.36
C PHE A 241 -0.97 4.89 13.11
N LEU A 242 -1.34 3.97 12.22
CA LEU A 242 -0.61 3.74 10.98
C LEU A 242 -1.56 3.62 9.78
N PRO A 243 -1.72 4.70 8.97
CA PRO A 243 -2.53 4.67 7.77
C PRO A 243 -1.73 4.20 6.55
N ASP A 244 -2.37 3.43 5.67
CA ASP A 244 -1.84 3.08 4.36
C ASP A 244 -2.95 3.00 3.29
N THR A 245 -2.59 3.18 2.01
CA THR A 245 -3.54 3.27 0.90
C THR A 245 -3.63 1.96 0.14
N PHE A 246 -4.85 1.49 -0.07
CA PHE A 246 -5.16 0.26 -0.79
C PHE A 246 -6.13 0.54 -1.93
N ARG A 247 -6.16 -0.38 -2.89
CA ARG A 247 -7.05 -0.29 -4.06
C ARG A 247 -7.35 -1.64 -4.66
N PHE A 248 -8.55 -1.81 -5.18
CA PHE A 248 -8.92 -2.91 -6.07
C PHE A 248 -9.67 -2.36 -7.29
N LEU A 249 -9.76 -3.18 -8.34
CA LEU A 249 -10.40 -2.82 -9.58
C LEU A 249 -11.90 -3.12 -9.48
N VAL A 250 -12.74 -2.15 -9.82
CA VAL A 250 -14.20 -2.31 -9.85
C VAL A 250 -14.62 -2.86 -11.20
N GLY A 251 -15.55 -3.80 -11.24
CA GLY A 251 -16.19 -4.30 -12.45
C GLY A 251 -15.70 -5.66 -12.94
N THR A 252 -16.56 -6.35 -13.68
CA THR A 252 -16.24 -7.59 -14.39
C THR A 252 -15.35 -7.35 -15.62
N PRO A 253 -14.15 -7.96 -15.71
CA PRO A 253 -13.36 -7.94 -16.93
C PRO A 253 -13.90 -8.96 -17.94
N VAL A 254 -14.30 -8.51 -19.13
CA VAL A 254 -14.65 -9.37 -20.26
C VAL A 254 -13.40 -9.57 -21.13
N PRO A 255 -12.82 -10.79 -21.18
CA PRO A 255 -11.57 -11.03 -21.89
C PRO A 255 -11.74 -10.92 -23.41
N ILE A 256 -10.86 -10.13 -24.03
CA ILE A 256 -10.64 -10.10 -25.49
C ILE A 256 -9.47 -11.03 -25.82
N TYR A 257 -8.43 -11.01 -24.99
CA TYR A 257 -7.28 -11.89 -25.06
C TYR A 257 -6.71 -12.12 -23.65
N THR A 258 -6.22 -13.32 -23.40
CA THR A 258 -5.55 -13.70 -22.15
C THR A 258 -4.35 -14.59 -22.46
N GLU A 259 -3.28 -14.41 -21.69
CA GLU A 259 -2.05 -15.19 -21.77
C GLU A 259 -1.48 -15.37 -20.35
N ASN A 260 -1.47 -16.61 -19.87
CA ASN A 260 -0.86 -17.01 -18.59
C ASN A 260 0.52 -17.65 -18.79
N PHE A 261 1.00 -17.78 -20.03
CA PHE A 261 2.31 -18.33 -20.39
C PHE A 261 2.50 -19.83 -20.11
N ASP A 262 1.43 -20.56 -19.83
CA ASP A 262 1.48 -22.01 -19.56
C ASP A 262 1.46 -22.86 -20.83
N ASP A 263 0.85 -22.33 -21.89
CA ASP A 263 0.72 -22.98 -23.19
C ASP A 263 1.78 -22.50 -24.18
N THR A 264 1.71 -23.01 -25.42
CA THR A 264 2.57 -22.53 -26.50
C THR A 264 2.32 -21.05 -26.75
N LEU A 265 3.35 -20.22 -26.63
CA LEU A 265 3.24 -18.78 -26.82
C LEU A 265 2.98 -18.42 -28.30
N VAL A 266 1.74 -18.05 -28.62
CA VAL A 266 1.32 -17.77 -30.01
C VAL A 266 1.34 -16.26 -30.31
N GLY A 267 2.04 -15.89 -31.38
CA GLY A 267 2.01 -14.52 -31.94
C GLY A 267 2.85 -13.48 -31.18
N TRP A 268 3.47 -13.87 -30.07
CA TRP A 268 4.47 -13.04 -29.41
C TRP A 268 5.83 -13.17 -30.10
N SER A 269 6.62 -12.11 -30.01
CA SER A 269 8.02 -12.09 -30.45
C SER A 269 8.89 -11.72 -29.25
N LEU A 270 9.80 -12.61 -28.87
CA LEU A 270 10.75 -12.38 -27.77
C LEU A 270 12.14 -12.07 -28.36
N ASP A 271 12.73 -10.96 -27.94
CA ASP A 271 14.08 -10.53 -28.33
C ASP A 271 14.91 -10.15 -27.10
N GLY A 272 16.21 -10.44 -27.14
CA GLY A 272 17.10 -10.29 -25.99
C GLY A 272 16.89 -11.35 -24.90
N ASP A 273 16.74 -10.92 -23.65
CA ASP A 273 16.71 -11.79 -22.47
C ASP A 273 15.34 -12.41 -22.14
N TRP A 274 14.29 -12.13 -22.93
CA TRP A 274 12.94 -12.61 -22.61
C TRP A 274 12.78 -14.12 -22.81
N GLU A 275 12.30 -14.80 -21.77
CA GLU A 275 12.13 -16.24 -21.64
C GLU A 275 10.75 -16.55 -21.02
N VAL A 276 10.15 -17.68 -21.39
CA VAL A 276 8.93 -18.22 -20.75
C VAL A 276 9.27 -19.50 -20.01
N GLY A 277 8.80 -19.63 -18.77
CA GLY A 277 8.97 -20.84 -17.98
C GLY A 277 8.78 -20.65 -16.48
N PRO A 278 9.07 -21.69 -15.69
CA PRO A 278 8.83 -21.69 -14.25
C PRO A 278 9.96 -21.00 -13.48
N THR A 279 9.63 -20.50 -12.28
CA THR A 279 10.60 -19.96 -11.33
C THR A 279 10.12 -20.19 -9.89
N SER A 280 11.07 -20.20 -8.95
CA SER A 280 10.80 -20.27 -7.52
C SER A 280 10.80 -18.89 -6.84
N ILE A 281 11.41 -17.89 -7.46
CA ILE A 281 11.50 -16.52 -6.95
C ILE A 281 11.46 -15.54 -8.13
N PRO A 282 10.34 -14.85 -8.36
CA PRO A 282 9.05 -15.04 -7.70
C PRO A 282 8.41 -16.38 -8.07
N VAL A 283 7.50 -16.89 -7.22
CA VAL A 283 6.56 -17.92 -7.68
C VAL A 283 5.55 -17.25 -8.62
N PRO A 284 5.20 -17.85 -9.78
CA PRO A 284 4.16 -17.30 -10.67
C PRO A 284 2.83 -17.06 -9.94
N ILE A 285 2.08 -16.06 -10.39
CA ILE A 285 0.70 -15.83 -9.92
C ILE A 285 -0.20 -16.98 -10.38
N SER A 286 -0.03 -17.43 -11.62
CA SER A 286 -0.70 -18.59 -12.20
C SER A 286 0.34 -19.64 -12.57
N PRO A 287 0.78 -20.51 -11.64
CA PRO A 287 1.75 -21.55 -11.95
C PRO A 287 1.25 -22.52 -13.04
N PRO A 288 2.14 -23.14 -13.83
CA PRO A 288 3.58 -23.23 -13.59
C PRO A 288 4.48 -22.14 -14.17
N ASN A 289 4.08 -21.42 -15.22
CA ASN A 289 4.99 -20.58 -16.00
C ASN A 289 4.69 -19.08 -15.86
N LEU A 290 5.62 -18.27 -16.33
CA LEU A 290 5.48 -16.82 -16.51
C LEU A 290 6.42 -16.34 -17.63
N LEU A 291 6.34 -15.06 -17.99
CA LEU A 291 7.29 -14.39 -18.88
C LEU A 291 8.31 -13.58 -18.06
N ALA A 292 9.61 -13.71 -18.34
CA ALA A 292 10.65 -12.96 -17.63
C ALA A 292 11.87 -12.62 -18.48
N THR A 293 12.60 -11.57 -18.13
CA THR A 293 13.88 -11.18 -18.77
C THR A 293 15.08 -12.03 -18.32
N ARG A 294 14.85 -13.30 -17.93
CA ARG A 294 15.77 -14.38 -17.50
C ARG A 294 15.13 -15.15 -16.34
N LEU A 295 15.04 -16.47 -16.48
CA LEU A 295 14.44 -17.32 -15.44
C LEU A 295 15.45 -17.79 -14.39
N ALA A 296 16.69 -18.07 -14.81
CA ALA A 296 17.68 -18.73 -13.95
C ALA A 296 18.73 -17.78 -13.34
N TYR A 297 19.07 -16.69 -14.04
CA TYR A 297 20.15 -15.77 -13.67
C TYR A 297 19.70 -14.32 -13.76
N GLY A 298 20.63 -13.37 -13.51
CA GLY A 298 20.36 -11.97 -13.77
C GLY A 298 20.29 -11.65 -15.27
N TYR A 299 19.62 -10.56 -15.62
CA TYR A 299 19.56 -10.05 -16.99
C TYR A 299 20.94 -9.62 -17.52
N SER A 300 21.04 -9.37 -18.82
CA SER A 300 22.27 -8.96 -19.48
C SER A 300 22.54 -7.46 -19.32
N ASP A 301 23.80 -7.10 -19.09
CA ASP A 301 24.24 -5.71 -19.11
C ASP A 301 24.29 -5.18 -20.57
N SER A 302 24.08 -3.87 -20.73
CA SER A 302 24.20 -3.10 -21.98
C SER A 302 23.30 -3.60 -23.12
N MET A 303 22.06 -3.95 -22.77
CA MET A 303 21.09 -4.52 -23.69
C MET A 303 19.74 -3.80 -23.62
N LEU A 304 19.05 -3.76 -24.76
CA LEU A 304 17.62 -3.52 -24.82
C LEU A 304 16.93 -4.85 -25.17
N SER A 305 16.20 -5.41 -24.21
CA SER A 305 15.40 -6.62 -24.41
C SER A 305 13.95 -6.23 -24.63
N MET A 306 13.26 -6.90 -25.56
CA MET A 306 11.89 -6.57 -25.93
C MET A 306 11.01 -7.82 -26.13
N ALA A 307 9.90 -7.91 -25.41
CA ALA A 307 8.83 -8.89 -25.67
C ALA A 307 7.64 -8.16 -26.29
N VAL A 308 7.25 -8.56 -27.50
CA VAL A 308 6.20 -7.91 -28.29
C VAL A 308 4.98 -8.82 -28.38
N THR A 309 3.80 -8.26 -28.14
CA THR A 309 2.52 -8.98 -28.21
C THR A 309 2.06 -9.23 -29.65
N PRO A 310 1.06 -10.11 -29.85
CA PRO A 310 0.22 -10.10 -31.04
C PRO A 310 -0.45 -8.73 -31.27
N VAL A 311 -1.06 -8.57 -32.45
CA VAL A 311 -1.88 -7.41 -32.79
C VAL A 311 -3.28 -7.57 -32.22
N PHE A 312 -3.81 -6.53 -31.58
CA PHE A 312 -5.16 -6.47 -31.03
C PHE A 312 -5.97 -5.36 -31.70
N TYR A 313 -7.15 -5.69 -32.21
CA TYR A 313 -8.10 -4.69 -32.68
C TYR A 313 -8.96 -4.20 -31.52
N ILE A 314 -8.91 -2.89 -31.23
CA ILE A 314 -9.69 -2.28 -30.17
C ILE A 314 -10.98 -1.72 -30.78
N ALA A 315 -12.07 -2.48 -30.69
CA ALA A 315 -13.32 -2.09 -31.35
C ALA A 315 -13.94 -0.81 -30.76
N ASP A 316 -14.58 0.00 -31.61
CA ASP A 316 -15.29 1.23 -31.21
C ASP A 316 -16.41 1.00 -30.18
N SER A 317 -16.96 -0.21 -30.14
CA SER A 317 -18.05 -0.59 -29.23
C SER A 317 -17.62 -0.89 -27.80
N LEU A 318 -16.31 -1.04 -27.53
CA LEU A 318 -15.79 -1.41 -26.21
C LEU A 318 -15.98 -0.25 -25.21
N TYR A 319 -16.53 -0.52 -24.03
CA TYR A 319 -16.88 0.53 -23.06
C TYR A 319 -15.66 1.11 -22.32
N ARG A 320 -14.74 0.27 -21.89
CA ARG A 320 -13.46 0.64 -21.27
C ARG A 320 -12.40 -0.43 -21.57
N PRO A 321 -11.88 -0.46 -22.81
CA PRO A 321 -10.84 -1.40 -23.18
C PRO A 321 -9.59 -1.13 -22.34
N THR A 322 -9.05 -2.19 -21.75
CA THR A 322 -7.96 -2.12 -20.77
C THR A 322 -6.96 -3.23 -21.03
N MET A 323 -5.67 -2.89 -21.08
CA MET A 323 -4.59 -3.87 -20.96
C MET A 323 -4.24 -4.03 -19.48
N MET A 324 -4.07 -5.26 -19.01
CA MET A 324 -3.63 -5.54 -17.65
C MET A 324 -2.68 -6.73 -17.59
N PHE A 325 -1.82 -6.75 -16.58
CA PHE A 325 -0.95 -7.88 -16.27
C PHE A 325 -0.41 -7.75 -14.86
N TRP A 326 -0.08 -8.88 -14.24
CA TRP A 326 0.68 -8.89 -13.01
C TRP A 326 2.17 -8.73 -13.32
N HIS A 327 2.87 -7.94 -12.52
CA HIS A 327 4.30 -7.78 -12.67
C HIS A 327 5.05 -7.89 -11.34
N TRP A 328 6.29 -8.37 -11.42
CA TRP A 328 7.25 -8.41 -10.32
C TRP A 328 8.61 -8.01 -10.88
N TYR A 329 9.40 -7.23 -10.15
CA TYR A 329 10.71 -6.85 -10.65
C TYR A 329 11.77 -6.66 -9.57
N SER A 330 13.02 -6.89 -10.00
CA SER A 330 14.25 -6.56 -9.31
C SER A 330 15.22 -6.07 -10.38
N ILE A 331 15.31 -4.76 -10.54
CA ILE A 331 16.07 -4.04 -11.57
C ILE A 331 17.07 -3.11 -10.87
N GLU A 332 18.21 -2.83 -11.49
CA GLU A 332 19.23 -1.99 -10.87
C GLU A 332 18.72 -0.57 -10.62
N GLY A 333 18.62 -0.26 -9.32
CA GLY A 333 18.48 1.08 -8.81
C GLY A 333 18.37 1.08 -7.29
N CYS A 334 18.79 2.18 -6.66
CA CYS A 334 18.58 2.44 -5.23
C CYS A 334 18.41 3.93 -4.97
N GLY A 335 17.51 4.31 -4.06
CA GLY A 335 17.18 5.72 -3.86
C GLY A 335 16.74 6.40 -5.16
N ASP A 336 17.42 7.49 -5.50
CA ASP A 336 17.16 8.29 -6.72
C ASP A 336 17.95 7.82 -7.95
N ASP A 337 18.85 6.85 -7.78
CA ASP A 337 19.78 6.44 -8.83
C ASP A 337 19.24 5.19 -9.54
N TRP A 338 18.53 5.43 -10.63
CA TRP A 338 17.78 4.44 -11.41
C TRP A 338 18.55 4.11 -12.69
N PHE A 339 19.51 3.20 -12.59
CA PHE A 339 20.45 2.88 -13.66
C PHE A 339 19.79 2.10 -14.80
N ASP A 340 18.96 1.13 -14.45
CA ASP A 340 18.22 0.29 -15.38
C ASP A 340 16.73 0.55 -15.28
N GLY A 341 15.98 0.19 -16.32
CA GLY A 341 14.54 0.34 -16.25
C GLY A 341 13.73 -0.56 -17.16
N ALA A 342 12.49 -0.77 -16.74
CA ALA A 342 11.47 -1.46 -17.50
C ALA A 342 10.35 -0.50 -17.93
N GLN A 343 9.83 -0.64 -19.15
CA GLN A 343 8.81 0.23 -19.70
C GLN A 343 7.88 -0.57 -20.63
N VAL A 344 6.63 -0.12 -20.77
CA VAL A 344 5.68 -0.63 -21.76
C VAL A 344 5.52 0.40 -22.85
N ARG A 345 5.56 -0.05 -24.11
CA ARG A 345 5.31 0.77 -25.28
C ARG A 345 4.13 0.25 -26.09
N VAL A 346 3.51 1.16 -26.83
CA VAL A 346 2.40 0.88 -27.75
C VAL A 346 2.71 1.47 -29.12
N LYS A 347 2.26 0.79 -30.17
CA LYS A 347 2.19 1.31 -31.53
C LYS A 347 0.88 0.87 -32.17
N THR A 348 0.41 1.63 -33.15
CA THR A 348 -0.68 1.18 -34.04
C THR A 348 -0.09 0.38 -35.21
N THR A 349 -0.90 -0.37 -35.94
CA THR A 349 -0.42 -1.06 -37.16
C THR A 349 -0.09 -0.09 -38.30
N ASP A 350 -0.67 1.11 -38.25
CA ASP A 350 -0.51 2.14 -39.27
C ASP A 350 0.71 3.03 -39.02
N ASP A 351 1.25 3.04 -37.79
CA ASP A 351 2.49 3.71 -37.41
C ASP A 351 3.49 2.71 -36.80
N SER A 352 4.64 2.54 -37.46
CA SER A 352 5.71 1.66 -36.96
C SER A 352 6.42 2.19 -35.69
N THR A 353 6.12 3.40 -35.25
CA THR A 353 6.80 4.08 -34.15
C THR A 353 6.27 3.64 -32.78
N TRP A 354 7.17 3.16 -31.93
CA TRP A 354 6.83 2.84 -30.53
C TRP A 354 6.74 4.11 -29.67
N SER A 355 5.59 4.29 -29.02
CA SER A 355 5.35 5.36 -28.04
C SER A 355 5.22 4.78 -26.63
N ILE A 356 5.53 5.58 -25.60
CA ILE A 356 5.36 5.17 -24.21
C ILE A 356 3.86 5.17 -23.87
N ILE A 357 3.34 4.06 -23.33
CA ILE A 357 2.00 4.03 -22.75
C ILE A 357 2.11 4.12 -21.23
N MET A 358 1.34 5.02 -20.62
CA MET A 358 1.39 5.23 -19.18
C MET A 358 0.46 4.24 -18.46
N PRO A 359 0.91 3.57 -17.38
CA PRO A 359 -0.02 2.82 -16.53
C PRO A 359 -0.98 3.80 -15.84
N THR A 360 -2.19 3.34 -15.50
CA THR A 360 -3.19 4.14 -14.77
C THR A 360 -2.71 4.63 -13.41
N THR A 361 -1.61 4.06 -12.92
CA THR A 361 -0.98 4.31 -11.62
C THR A 361 0.27 5.19 -11.72
N SER A 362 0.68 5.58 -12.93
CA SER A 362 1.98 6.18 -13.31
C SER A 362 3.21 5.30 -13.10
N TYR A 363 4.28 5.58 -13.84
CA TYR A 363 5.60 5.02 -13.58
C TYR A 363 6.21 5.65 -12.32
N PRO A 364 6.95 4.89 -11.51
CA PRO A 364 7.42 5.38 -10.21
C PRO A 364 8.57 6.41 -10.30
N GLY A 365 9.22 6.57 -11.44
CA GLY A 365 10.33 7.52 -11.61
C GLY A 365 10.97 7.45 -12.99
N ASN A 366 12.07 8.19 -13.18
CA ASN A 366 12.81 8.28 -14.44
C ASN A 366 14.13 7.51 -14.37
N ILE A 367 14.47 6.80 -15.45
CA ILE A 367 15.77 6.16 -15.61
C ILE A 367 16.85 7.24 -15.82
N LEU A 368 18.02 7.05 -15.22
CA LEU A 368 19.15 7.97 -15.31
C LEU A 368 19.58 8.18 -16.78
N PRO A 369 20.03 9.39 -17.15
CA PRO A 369 20.50 9.68 -18.51
C PRO A 369 21.68 8.81 -18.98
N THR A 370 22.38 8.15 -18.06
CA THR A 370 23.48 7.23 -18.36
C THR A 370 23.02 5.94 -19.03
N ASN A 371 21.75 5.55 -18.87
CA ASN A 371 21.18 4.41 -19.56
C ASN A 371 21.01 4.73 -21.06
N PRO A 372 21.67 3.99 -21.97
CA PRO A 372 21.71 4.36 -23.39
C PRO A 372 20.39 4.07 -24.13
N PHE A 373 19.44 3.35 -23.52
CA PHE A 373 18.21 2.91 -24.18
C PHE A 373 16.97 3.66 -23.66
N LEU A 374 16.87 3.80 -22.34
CA LEU A 374 15.71 4.38 -21.65
C LEU A 374 16.06 5.67 -20.88
N GLY A 375 17.28 6.19 -21.02
CA GLY A 375 17.74 7.34 -20.25
C GLY A 375 16.82 8.55 -20.35
N SER A 376 16.56 9.19 -19.21
CA SER A 376 15.64 10.32 -19.02
C SER A 376 14.15 10.02 -19.31
N GLN A 377 13.78 8.75 -19.49
CA GLN A 377 12.38 8.35 -19.68
C GLN A 377 11.79 7.76 -18.38
N PRO A 378 10.47 7.80 -18.21
CA PRO A 378 9.81 7.16 -17.08
C PRO A 378 9.83 5.63 -17.22
N GLY A 379 9.96 4.90 -16.12
CA GLY A 379 9.90 3.44 -16.11
C GLY A 379 9.85 2.85 -14.71
N PHE A 380 9.85 1.52 -14.63
CA PHE A 380 10.01 0.77 -13.38
C PHE A 380 11.49 0.50 -13.12
N CYS A 381 11.93 0.71 -11.88
CA CYS A 381 13.30 0.49 -11.45
C CYS A 381 13.33 0.12 -9.96
N GLY A 382 14.45 -0.45 -9.50
CA GLY A 382 14.65 -0.88 -8.12
C GLY A 382 14.09 -2.27 -7.84
N ARG A 383 13.88 -2.58 -6.57
CA ARG A 383 13.62 -3.95 -6.09
C ARG A 383 12.29 -4.09 -5.36
N LYS A 384 11.19 -3.80 -6.06
CA LYS A 384 9.85 -3.90 -5.46
C LYS A 384 9.54 -5.30 -4.93
N ARG A 385 9.97 -6.33 -5.66
CA ARG A 385 9.91 -7.75 -5.26
C ARG A 385 8.56 -8.23 -4.68
N LYS A 386 7.46 -7.61 -5.08
CA LYS A 386 6.08 -7.96 -4.75
C LYS A 386 5.28 -7.89 -6.05
N TRP A 387 4.40 -8.87 -6.26
CA TRP A 387 3.48 -8.86 -7.39
C TRP A 387 2.49 -7.69 -7.27
N GLU A 388 2.29 -6.98 -8.36
CA GLU A 388 1.28 -5.94 -8.49
C GLU A 388 0.57 -6.05 -9.84
N LEU A 389 -0.74 -5.87 -9.82
CA LEU A 389 -1.54 -5.72 -11.04
C LEU A 389 -1.38 -4.31 -11.60
N LEU A 390 -0.91 -4.22 -12.85
CA LEU A 390 -0.88 -2.99 -13.63
C LEU A 390 -2.04 -2.96 -14.62
N THR A 391 -2.58 -1.77 -14.86
CA THR A 391 -3.60 -1.54 -15.89
C THR A 391 -3.24 -0.33 -16.74
N PHE A 392 -3.66 -0.36 -18.00
CA PHE A 392 -3.43 0.69 -19.00
C PHE A 392 -4.74 0.94 -19.75
N ASP A 393 -5.16 2.20 -19.83
CA ASP A 393 -6.36 2.61 -20.56
C ASP A 393 -6.10 2.59 -22.06
N LEU A 394 -6.91 1.83 -22.80
CA LEU A 394 -6.81 1.71 -24.26
C LEU A 394 -7.89 2.51 -24.99
N SER A 395 -8.70 3.31 -24.28
CA SER A 395 -9.85 4.02 -24.85
C SER A 395 -9.48 4.95 -26.01
N SER A 396 -8.26 5.48 -26.03
CA SER A 396 -7.76 6.33 -27.12
C SER A 396 -7.42 5.59 -28.41
N PHE A 397 -7.35 4.25 -28.38
CA PHE A 397 -7.02 3.40 -29.52
C PHE A 397 -8.25 2.72 -30.13
N ARG A 398 -9.46 3.12 -29.74
CA ARG A 398 -10.69 2.60 -30.35
C ARG A 398 -10.69 2.86 -31.86
N GLY A 399 -11.04 1.83 -32.62
CA GLY A 399 -10.99 1.81 -34.07
C GLY A 399 -9.63 1.40 -34.64
N ASP A 400 -8.58 1.31 -33.82
CA ASP A 400 -7.23 0.96 -34.26
C ASP A 400 -6.87 -0.49 -33.95
N SER A 401 -5.88 -1.00 -34.68
CA SER A 401 -5.14 -2.21 -34.31
C SER A 401 -3.82 -1.83 -33.64
N VAL A 402 -3.55 -2.38 -32.46
CA VAL A 402 -2.39 -2.03 -31.63
C VAL A 402 -1.53 -3.23 -31.28
N GLN A 403 -0.25 -2.98 -31.02
CA GLN A 403 0.68 -3.93 -30.39
C GLN A 403 1.32 -3.29 -29.17
N PHE A 404 1.68 -4.10 -28.19
CA PHE A 404 2.41 -3.67 -27.01
C PHE A 404 3.80 -4.30 -26.98
N ALA A 405 4.74 -3.61 -26.36
CA ALA A 405 6.09 -4.10 -26.13
C ALA A 405 6.51 -3.88 -24.68
N PHE A 406 7.05 -4.92 -24.06
CA PHE A 406 7.68 -4.88 -22.74
C PHE A 406 9.19 -4.74 -22.93
N LEU A 407 9.73 -3.60 -22.53
CA LEU A 407 11.13 -3.26 -22.68
C LEU A 407 11.85 -3.37 -21.34
N LEU A 408 13.04 -3.94 -21.35
CA LEU A 408 14.04 -3.78 -20.29
C LEU A 408 15.31 -3.21 -20.93
N GLY A 409 15.70 -1.99 -20.53
CA GLY A 409 16.92 -1.33 -21.00
C GLY A 409 17.95 -1.24 -19.89
N THR A 410 19.17 -1.73 -20.14
CA THR A 410 20.21 -1.91 -19.12
C THR A 410 21.47 -1.10 -19.42
N ASP A 411 22.21 -0.72 -18.37
CA ASP A 411 23.44 0.06 -18.43
C ASP A 411 24.69 -0.85 -18.49
N ARG A 412 25.88 -0.38 -18.10
CA ARG A 412 27.13 -1.16 -18.29
C ARG A 412 27.34 -2.29 -17.30
N TYR A 413 26.76 -2.24 -16.10
CA TYR A 413 27.13 -3.16 -15.03
C TYR A 413 25.95 -3.47 -14.12
N VAL A 414 26.08 -4.55 -13.35
CA VAL A 414 25.20 -4.90 -12.23
C VAL A 414 23.78 -5.27 -12.70
N SER A 415 23.61 -6.54 -12.99
CA SER A 415 22.28 -7.09 -13.20
C SER A 415 21.66 -7.72 -11.95
N TYR A 416 20.34 -7.79 -11.96
CA TYR A 416 19.51 -8.49 -10.98
C TYR A 416 18.57 -9.44 -11.71
N ARG A 417 17.61 -10.02 -11.00
CA ARG A 417 16.64 -10.99 -11.57
C ARG A 417 15.83 -10.43 -12.75
N GLY A 418 15.63 -9.11 -12.83
CA GLY A 418 14.96 -8.46 -13.96
C GLY A 418 13.47 -8.29 -13.76
N TRP A 419 12.72 -8.39 -14.85
CA TRP A 419 11.29 -8.11 -14.89
C TRP A 419 10.50 -9.36 -15.26
N TYR A 420 9.46 -9.63 -14.48
CA TYR A 420 8.59 -10.80 -14.56
C TYR A 420 7.16 -10.32 -14.78
N ILE A 421 6.44 -11.00 -15.68
CA ILE A 421 5.08 -10.69 -16.12
C ILE A 421 4.29 -11.98 -16.10
N ASP A 422 3.07 -11.90 -15.60
CA ASP A 422 2.14 -13.03 -15.54
C ASP A 422 0.70 -12.55 -15.78
N ASN A 423 -0.17 -13.45 -16.25
CA ASN A 423 -1.58 -13.21 -16.58
C ASN A 423 -1.79 -11.91 -17.37
N PHE A 424 -1.15 -11.82 -18.54
CA PHE A 424 -1.39 -10.73 -19.47
C PHE A 424 -2.80 -10.84 -20.05
N ALA A 425 -3.54 -9.73 -20.10
CA ALA A 425 -4.85 -9.68 -20.69
C ALA A 425 -5.14 -8.34 -21.36
N VAL A 426 -5.92 -8.42 -22.44
CA VAL A 426 -6.67 -7.29 -22.99
C VAL A 426 -8.14 -7.60 -22.73
N VAL A 427 -8.81 -6.71 -22.01
CA VAL A 427 -10.20 -6.90 -21.57
C VAL A 427 -11.02 -5.66 -21.89
N ASP A 428 -12.34 -5.81 -21.86
CA ASP A 428 -13.26 -4.68 -21.73
C ASP A 428 -13.94 -4.75 -20.36
N PHE A 429 -14.01 -3.63 -19.66
CA PHE A 429 -14.86 -3.53 -18.47
C PHE A 429 -16.21 -3.01 -18.90
N VAL A 430 -17.24 -3.84 -18.82
CA VAL A 430 -18.59 -3.45 -19.25
C VAL A 430 -19.43 -3.04 -18.04
N PRO A 431 -20.30 -2.02 -18.16
CA PRO A 431 -21.33 -1.79 -17.17
C PRO A 431 -22.30 -2.95 -17.16
N GLU A 432 -22.54 -3.50 -15.98
CA GLU A 432 -23.68 -4.37 -15.79
C GLU A 432 -24.98 -3.62 -16.16
N THR A 433 -25.77 -4.23 -17.04
CA THR A 433 -27.10 -3.76 -17.41
C THR A 433 -28.20 -4.39 -16.53
N THR A 434 -27.79 -5.22 -15.58
CA THR A 434 -28.64 -5.91 -14.62
C THR A 434 -29.17 -4.92 -13.58
N LYS A 435 -30.48 -4.98 -13.34
CA LYS A 435 -31.27 -4.00 -12.56
C LYS A 435 -30.52 -3.59 -11.30
N ALA A 436 -30.36 -2.27 -11.14
CA ALA A 436 -30.08 -1.64 -9.86
C ALA A 436 -30.81 -2.43 -8.77
N ALA A 437 -30.07 -3.14 -7.93
CA ALA A 437 -30.63 -3.61 -6.67
C ALA A 437 -31.30 -2.39 -6.06
N GLU A 438 -32.57 -2.51 -5.67
CA GLU A 438 -33.29 -1.36 -5.12
C GLU A 438 -32.47 -0.81 -3.94
N PHE A 439 -31.79 0.31 -4.19
CA PHE A 439 -30.95 1.05 -3.25
C PHE A 439 -31.76 1.61 -2.06
N SER A 440 -33.02 1.20 -1.90
CA SER A 440 -33.95 1.65 -0.87
C SER A 440 -33.70 0.99 0.50
N SER A 441 -32.85 -0.05 0.60
CA SER A 441 -32.67 -0.81 1.85
C SER A 441 -31.29 -0.75 2.51
N ILE A 442 -30.27 -0.15 1.88
CA ILE A 442 -28.93 0.00 2.47
C ILE A 442 -28.72 1.46 2.88
N LEU A 443 -29.50 1.91 3.86
CA LEU A 443 -29.20 3.17 4.56
C LEU A 443 -27.94 2.99 5.41
N PRO A 444 -27.14 4.06 5.64
CA PRO A 444 -26.01 4.01 6.58
C PRO A 444 -26.48 3.39 7.90
N LYS A 445 -25.66 2.52 8.50
CA LYS A 445 -25.97 1.84 9.77
C LYS A 445 -26.58 2.81 10.79
N MET A 446 -26.15 4.08 10.78
CA MET A 446 -26.66 5.15 11.62
C MET A 446 -27.64 6.10 10.89
N SER A 447 -28.89 6.21 11.35
CA SER A 447 -29.86 7.20 10.86
C SER A 447 -30.47 8.01 12.01
N LEU A 448 -30.51 9.33 11.84
CA LEU A 448 -31.09 10.29 12.77
C LEU A 448 -32.38 10.86 12.18
N THR A 449 -33.48 10.72 12.89
CA THR A 449 -34.79 11.32 12.56
C THR A 449 -35.32 12.12 13.74
N VAL A 450 -36.10 13.16 13.46
CA VAL A 450 -36.67 14.02 14.49
C VAL A 450 -38.14 14.26 14.18
N TYR A 451 -39.02 13.97 15.14
CA TYR A 451 -40.46 14.10 14.96
C TYR A 451 -41.15 14.61 16.24
N PRO A 452 -42.12 15.54 16.14
CA PRO A 452 -42.49 16.26 14.92
C PRO A 452 -41.38 17.21 14.44
N ASN A 453 -41.41 17.61 13.17
CA ASN A 453 -40.56 18.65 12.60
C ASN A 453 -41.33 19.31 11.42
N PRO A 454 -41.82 20.57 11.56
CA PRO A 454 -41.60 21.48 12.68
C PRO A 454 -42.21 21.01 14.02
N PHE A 455 -41.66 21.47 15.14
CA PHE A 455 -42.16 21.18 16.49
C PHE A 455 -42.33 22.46 17.32
N ASN A 456 -43.17 22.42 18.38
CA ASN A 456 -43.40 23.58 19.25
C ASN A 456 -42.70 23.48 20.63
N SER A 457 -43.03 22.45 21.40
CA SER A 457 -42.71 22.30 22.82
C SER A 457 -41.76 21.16 23.09
N HIS A 458 -41.79 20.13 22.23
CA HIS A 458 -40.87 19.00 22.29
C HIS A 458 -40.82 18.30 20.93
N CYS A 459 -39.71 17.60 20.68
CA CYS A 459 -39.59 16.63 19.61
C CYS A 459 -38.84 15.39 20.11
N VAL A 460 -39.07 14.26 19.45
CA VAL A 460 -38.38 13.01 19.71
C VAL A 460 -37.27 12.86 18.69
N ILE A 461 -36.04 12.76 19.18
CA ILE A 461 -34.84 12.46 18.40
C ILE A 461 -34.68 10.95 18.41
N THR A 462 -34.81 10.31 17.25
CA THR A 462 -34.63 8.87 17.09
C THR A 462 -33.34 8.59 16.35
N LEU A 463 -32.51 7.73 16.93
CA LEU A 463 -31.27 7.26 16.35
C LEU A 463 -31.36 5.75 16.16
N LYS A 464 -31.29 5.29 14.91
CA LYS A 464 -31.08 3.87 14.59
C LYS A 464 -29.60 3.64 14.32
N GLY A 465 -29.07 2.48 14.70
CA GLY A 465 -27.69 2.08 14.34
C GLY A 465 -26.61 2.06 15.40
N ALA A 466 -26.95 2.40 16.65
CA ALA A 466 -25.95 2.60 17.71
C ALA A 466 -26.50 2.25 19.11
N ALA A 467 -27.32 1.20 19.21
CA ALA A 467 -27.99 0.81 20.46
C ALA A 467 -27.06 0.10 21.47
N ASP A 468 -25.82 -0.21 21.10
CA ASP A 468 -24.84 -0.94 21.89
C ASP A 468 -24.10 -0.07 22.92
N ARG A 469 -24.32 1.25 22.91
CA ARG A 469 -23.57 2.26 23.66
C ARG A 469 -24.41 3.49 24.00
N ASP A 470 -23.88 4.34 24.87
CA ASP A 470 -24.40 5.69 25.07
C ASP A 470 -23.97 6.59 23.90
N VAL A 471 -24.91 7.35 23.33
CA VAL A 471 -24.63 8.23 22.18
C VAL A 471 -24.86 9.69 22.55
N PRO A 472 -23.82 10.54 22.51
CA PRO A 472 -23.98 11.98 22.73
C PRO A 472 -24.72 12.63 21.56
N ILE A 473 -25.71 13.45 21.90
CA ILE A 473 -26.46 14.29 20.99
C ILE A 473 -26.17 15.75 21.32
N GLU A 474 -25.64 16.49 20.36
CA GLU A 474 -25.38 17.92 20.48
C GLU A 474 -26.34 18.72 19.61
N ILE A 475 -26.81 19.83 20.14
CA ILE A 475 -27.78 20.70 19.46
C ILE A 475 -27.17 22.07 19.29
N PHE A 476 -27.24 22.60 18.08
CA PHE A 476 -26.65 23.87 17.68
C PHE A 476 -27.71 24.83 17.11
N ASP A 477 -27.53 26.12 17.33
CA ASP A 477 -28.24 27.15 16.56
C ASP A 477 -27.62 27.35 15.16
N VAL A 478 -28.21 28.25 14.36
CA VAL A 478 -27.72 28.57 13.01
C VAL A 478 -26.32 29.21 12.97
N ALA A 479 -25.83 29.74 14.09
CA ALA A 479 -24.48 30.29 14.21
C ALA A 479 -23.45 29.21 14.66
N GLY A 480 -23.89 27.96 14.84
CA GLY A 480 -23.04 26.86 15.29
C GLY A 480 -22.76 26.88 16.80
N LYS A 481 -23.46 27.72 17.58
CA LYS A 481 -23.32 27.74 19.04
C LYS A 481 -24.10 26.57 19.63
N SER A 482 -23.47 25.83 20.55
CA SER A 482 -24.13 24.74 21.27
C SER A 482 -25.24 25.30 22.18
N VAL A 483 -26.46 24.80 22.00
CA VAL A 483 -27.67 25.19 22.75
C VAL A 483 -28.29 24.04 23.55
N GLY A 484 -27.77 22.82 23.40
CA GLY A 484 -28.23 21.66 24.16
C GLY A 484 -27.32 20.45 24.00
N LYS A 485 -27.26 19.62 25.04
CA LYS A 485 -26.58 18.31 25.03
C LYS A 485 -27.48 17.28 25.67
N LEU A 486 -27.68 16.17 24.99
CA LEU A 486 -28.47 15.03 25.43
C LEU A 486 -27.64 13.75 25.23
N VAL A 487 -28.06 12.65 25.84
CA VAL A 487 -27.44 11.34 25.62
C VAL A 487 -28.55 10.33 25.39
N ILE A 488 -28.51 9.62 24.27
CA ILE A 488 -29.34 8.43 24.07
C ILE A 488 -28.63 7.29 24.81
N PRO A 489 -29.17 6.76 25.91
CA PRO A 489 -28.50 5.73 26.68
C PRO A 489 -28.46 4.39 25.91
N LYS A 490 -27.47 3.55 26.25
CA LYS A 490 -27.34 2.19 25.73
C LYS A 490 -28.67 1.43 25.85
N GLY A 491 -29.06 0.77 24.76
CA GLY A 491 -30.31 0.03 24.64
C GLY A 491 -31.54 0.89 24.30
N ALA A 492 -31.44 2.22 24.37
CA ALA A 492 -32.48 3.13 23.87
C ALA A 492 -32.22 3.52 22.41
N SER A 493 -33.29 3.82 21.67
CA SER A 493 -33.22 4.27 20.28
C SER A 493 -33.72 5.70 20.09
N SER A 494 -34.22 6.34 21.14
CA SER A 494 -34.74 7.70 21.07
C SER A 494 -34.60 8.47 22.37
N ILE A 495 -34.62 9.79 22.27
CA ILE A 495 -34.65 10.72 23.39
C ILE A 495 -35.58 11.89 23.09
N LEU A 496 -36.30 12.35 24.11
CA LEU A 496 -37.13 13.54 24.04
C LEU A 496 -36.27 14.80 24.22
N TRP A 497 -36.35 15.73 23.28
CA TRP A 497 -35.80 17.07 23.43
C TRP A 497 -36.91 18.08 23.69
N SER A 498 -36.79 18.83 24.78
CA SER A 498 -37.65 19.97 25.12
C SER A 498 -36.78 21.24 25.16
N PRO A 499 -36.94 22.17 24.20
CA PRO A 499 -36.04 23.32 24.01
C PRO A 499 -36.21 24.43 25.05
N GLY A 500 -37.17 24.34 25.97
CA GLY A 500 -37.40 25.34 27.03
C GLY A 500 -37.63 26.74 26.45
N ASP A 501 -36.80 27.69 26.87
CA ASP A 501 -36.91 29.12 26.50
C ASP A 501 -36.23 29.50 25.18
N LEU A 502 -35.68 28.53 24.43
CA LEU A 502 -35.08 28.82 23.12
C LEU A 502 -36.08 29.48 22.15
N PRO A 503 -35.64 30.44 21.32
CA PRO A 503 -36.50 31.14 20.37
C PRO A 503 -36.95 30.22 19.22
N SER A 504 -38.06 30.57 18.55
CA SER A 504 -38.43 29.93 17.28
C SER A 504 -37.32 30.12 16.26
N GLY A 505 -36.99 29.08 15.50
CA GLY A 505 -35.86 29.09 14.58
C GLY A 505 -35.45 27.71 14.09
N ILE A 506 -34.35 27.66 13.34
CA ILE A 506 -33.75 26.41 12.86
C ILE A 506 -32.65 26.00 13.84
N TYR A 507 -32.65 24.73 14.22
CA TYR A 507 -31.62 24.11 15.05
C TYR A 507 -31.04 22.90 14.33
N PHE A 508 -29.79 22.56 14.63
CA PHE A 508 -29.10 21.40 14.09
C PHE A 508 -28.84 20.41 15.20
N ILE A 509 -29.38 19.21 15.06
CA ILE A 509 -29.17 18.10 15.99
C ILE A 509 -28.12 17.18 15.38
N ARG A 510 -27.04 16.94 16.11
CA ARG A 510 -25.90 16.14 15.70
C ARG A 510 -25.75 14.95 16.64
N ALA A 511 -25.60 13.77 16.06
CA ALA A 511 -25.21 12.56 16.77
C ALA A 511 -23.81 12.14 16.28
N SER A 512 -22.95 11.73 17.21
CA SER A 512 -21.61 11.24 16.90
C SER A 512 -21.40 9.87 17.55
N VAL A 513 -20.98 8.90 16.73
CA VAL A 513 -20.59 7.56 17.17
C VAL A 513 -19.23 7.25 16.54
N HIS A 514 -18.18 7.28 17.35
CA HIS A 514 -16.80 7.31 16.85
C HIS A 514 -16.62 8.44 15.81
N ASP A 515 -16.19 8.09 14.59
CA ASP A 515 -15.96 9.02 13.48
C ASP A 515 -17.20 9.22 12.58
N LEU A 516 -18.31 8.52 12.86
CA LEU A 516 -19.57 8.71 12.14
C LEU A 516 -20.35 9.87 12.76
N LEU A 517 -20.68 10.85 11.92
CA LEU A 517 -21.40 12.06 12.31
C LEU A 517 -22.65 12.20 11.44
N VAL A 518 -23.82 12.23 12.08
CA VAL A 518 -25.10 12.48 11.42
C VAL A 518 -25.70 13.76 11.99
N THR A 519 -26.02 14.71 11.11
CA THR A 519 -26.67 15.97 11.49
C THR A 519 -28.03 16.11 10.81
N ARG A 520 -29.03 16.62 11.55
CA ARG A 520 -30.38 16.94 11.05
C ARG A 520 -30.80 18.34 11.46
N ALA A 521 -31.29 19.11 10.49
CA ALA A 521 -31.93 20.38 10.75
C ALA A 521 -33.37 20.16 11.22
N VAL A 522 -33.79 20.94 12.22
CA VAL A 522 -35.14 20.92 12.78
C VAL A 522 -35.66 22.32 12.95
N VAL A 523 -36.94 22.50 12.69
CA VAL A 523 -37.62 23.80 12.77
C VAL A 523 -38.44 23.83 14.05
N MET A 524 -38.12 24.77 14.93
CA MET A 524 -38.90 25.06 16.12
C MET A 524 -39.82 26.26 15.83
N ALA A 525 -41.13 26.05 15.99
CA ALA A 525 -42.15 27.08 15.84
C ALA A 525 -43.01 27.10 17.11
N LYS A 526 -42.73 28.06 18.00
CA LYS A 526 -43.57 28.37 19.16
C LYS A 526 -44.84 29.11 18.76
#